data_AF-A0A6A7LJQ6-F1
#
_entry.id   AF-A0A6A7LJQ6-F1
#
_cell.length_a   1.000
_cell.length_b   1.000
_cell.length_c   1.000
_cell.angle_alpha   90.00
_cell.angle_beta   90.00
_cell.angle_gamma   90.00
#
_symmetry.space_group_name_H-M   'P 1'
#
loop_
_entity.id
_entity.type
_entity.pdbx_description
1 polymer ?
#
loop_
_entity_poly.entity_id
_entity_poly.type
_entity_poly.pdbx_seq_one_letter_code
_entity_poly.pdbx_strand_id
1 'polypeptide(L)'
;MTSDPLERSVISYIHGQFVIMDEKSNVADAVKRMNKKNAETIIVTNNEGKPSGIITNSDILDKVVMTGEDSDQIFIKDIMSYPVITISAKATVKDALELMKVNAIKRIPVTDNIRIFGIITQESLANVIRTSVLEKTFRPYRALVREHSKPIIGNLGFVLQFAGILMIVPAFISTFMGEVTSATGIFFCCTCLLATGFGLNAYGERTPLNLR
;
A
#
# COMPACT_ATOMS: atom_id res chain seq x y z
N MET A 1 -5.39 9.02 -17.55
CA MET A 1 -5.87 7.64 -17.75
C MET A 1 -4.98 6.72 -16.95
N THR A 2 -5.39 6.33 -15.74
CA THR A 2 -4.69 5.27 -14.99
C THR A 2 -4.99 3.96 -15.69
N SER A 3 -4.01 3.37 -16.37
CA SER A 3 -4.13 2.02 -16.95
C SER A 3 -4.59 1.05 -15.88
N ASP A 4 -5.50 0.15 -16.26
CA ASP A 4 -5.98 -0.93 -15.41
C ASP A 4 -4.76 -1.62 -14.76
N PRO A 5 -4.72 -1.79 -13.43
CA PRO A 5 -3.62 -2.49 -12.76
C PRO A 5 -3.33 -3.88 -13.35
N LEU A 6 -4.34 -4.54 -13.93
CA LEU A 6 -4.19 -5.85 -14.58
C LEU A 6 -3.40 -5.80 -15.89
N GLU A 7 -3.44 -4.68 -16.60
CA GLU A 7 -2.77 -4.46 -17.89
C GLU A 7 -1.32 -3.95 -17.72
N ARG A 8 -0.88 -3.72 -16.48
CA ARG A 8 0.48 -3.28 -16.19
C ARG A 8 1.46 -4.44 -16.34
N SER A 9 2.68 -4.12 -16.75
CA SER A 9 3.75 -5.11 -16.84
C SER A 9 4.09 -5.68 -15.45
N VAL A 10 4.36 -6.98 -15.43
CA VAL A 10 4.77 -7.73 -14.25
C VAL A 10 6.09 -7.21 -13.66
N ILE A 11 6.95 -6.59 -14.48
CA ILE A 11 8.29 -6.13 -14.06
C ILE A 11 8.25 -5.14 -12.89
N SER A 12 7.19 -4.36 -12.78
CA SER A 12 7.01 -3.36 -11.71
C SER A 12 6.76 -3.96 -10.33
N TYR A 13 6.45 -5.27 -10.25
CA TYR A 13 6.02 -5.95 -9.03
C TYR A 13 6.93 -7.13 -8.64
N ILE A 14 8.09 -7.21 -9.29
CA ILE A 14 9.13 -8.20 -8.98
C ILE A 14 9.76 -7.88 -7.62
N HIS A 15 10.03 -8.91 -6.83
CA HIS A 15 10.86 -8.81 -5.63
C HIS A 15 12.12 -9.67 -5.76
N GLY A 16 13.19 -9.19 -5.12
CA GLY A 16 14.53 -9.80 -5.14
C GLY A 16 14.80 -10.79 -4.00
N GLN A 17 13.80 -11.16 -3.21
CA GLN A 17 13.96 -12.05 -2.04
C GLN A 17 13.92 -13.52 -2.46
N PHE A 18 14.93 -13.93 -3.21
CA PHE A 18 15.13 -15.32 -3.62
C PHE A 18 16.62 -15.67 -3.61
N VAL A 19 16.91 -16.97 -3.56
CA VAL A 19 18.26 -17.51 -3.71
C VAL A 19 18.34 -18.26 -5.02
N ILE A 20 19.47 -18.13 -5.74
CA ILE A 20 19.77 -18.98 -6.89
C ILE A 20 20.76 -20.05 -6.42
N MET A 21 20.49 -21.30 -6.74
CA MET A 21 21.35 -22.44 -6.41
C MET A 21 21.41 -23.45 -7.53
N ASP A 22 22.53 -24.17 -7.60
CA ASP A 22 22.73 -25.25 -8.57
C ASP A 22 21.99 -26.51 -8.12
N GLU A 23 21.43 -27.24 -9.08
CA GLU A 23 20.63 -28.47 -8.88
C GLU A 23 21.34 -29.56 -8.04
N LYS A 24 22.68 -29.55 -7.98
CA LYS A 24 23.50 -30.50 -7.21
C LYS A 24 23.82 -30.02 -5.79
N SER A 25 23.24 -28.92 -5.33
CA SER A 25 23.40 -28.47 -3.94
C SER A 25 22.54 -29.28 -2.98
N ASN A 26 22.94 -29.41 -1.72
CA ASN A 26 22.17 -30.14 -0.72
C ASN A 26 21.09 -29.26 -0.09
N VAL A 27 20.04 -29.89 0.45
CA VAL A 27 18.92 -29.18 1.10
C VAL A 27 19.38 -28.36 2.30
N ALA A 28 20.29 -28.90 3.12
CA ALA A 28 20.82 -28.18 4.28
C ALA A 28 21.48 -26.84 3.91
N ASP A 29 22.27 -26.84 2.82
CA ASP A 29 22.89 -25.62 2.30
C ASP A 29 21.88 -24.65 1.71
N ALA A 30 20.82 -25.19 1.08
CA ALA A 30 19.69 -24.41 0.61
C ALA A 30 19.00 -23.67 1.74
N VAL A 31 18.67 -24.36 2.84
CA VAL A 31 18.05 -23.76 4.02
C VAL A 31 18.96 -22.70 4.64
N LYS A 32 20.27 -22.97 4.77
CA LYS A 32 21.25 -21.99 5.29
C LYS A 32 21.27 -20.71 4.44
N ARG A 33 21.32 -20.84 3.11
CA ARG A 33 21.33 -19.68 2.20
C ARG A 33 20.01 -18.91 2.21
N MET A 34 18.90 -19.64 2.28
CA MET A 34 17.55 -19.10 2.36
C MET A 34 17.39 -18.25 3.63
N ASN A 35 17.78 -18.79 4.79
CA ASN A 35 17.75 -18.08 6.06
C ASN A 35 18.70 -16.86 6.06
N LYS A 36 19.93 -17.01 5.57
CA LYS A 36 20.90 -15.90 5.50
C LYS A 36 20.41 -14.71 4.67
N LYS A 37 19.63 -14.96 3.61
CA LYS A 37 19.07 -13.91 2.76
C LYS A 37 17.65 -13.48 3.14
N ASN A 38 17.05 -14.06 4.20
CA ASN A 38 15.62 -13.94 4.51
C ASN A 38 14.75 -14.14 3.25
N ALA A 39 15.14 -15.12 2.42
CA ALA A 39 14.40 -15.51 1.24
C ALA A 39 13.43 -16.63 1.61
N GLU A 40 12.36 -16.78 0.84
CA GLU A 40 11.40 -17.89 1.02
C GLU A 40 11.36 -18.83 -0.18
N THR A 41 12.12 -18.50 -1.22
CA THR A 41 12.12 -19.22 -2.49
C THR A 41 13.55 -19.39 -2.99
N ILE A 42 13.82 -20.59 -3.50
CA ILE A 42 15.05 -20.91 -4.19
C ILE A 42 14.71 -21.20 -5.65
N ILE A 43 15.36 -20.49 -6.56
CA ILE A 43 15.34 -20.81 -7.98
C ILE A 43 16.52 -21.74 -8.23
N VAL A 44 16.22 -22.93 -8.72
CA VAL A 44 17.22 -23.92 -9.08
C VAL A 44 17.64 -23.69 -10.52
N THR A 45 18.94 -23.64 -10.77
CA THR A 45 19.50 -23.54 -12.12
C THR A 45 20.21 -24.81 -12.51
N ASN A 46 20.17 -25.14 -13.80
CA ASN A 46 20.97 -26.20 -14.38
C ASN A 46 22.43 -25.76 -14.62
N ASN A 47 23.27 -26.68 -15.11
CA ASN A 47 24.68 -26.40 -15.42
C ASN A 47 24.88 -25.31 -16.50
N GLU A 48 23.85 -24.96 -17.27
CA GLU A 48 23.88 -23.87 -18.27
C GLU A 48 23.46 -22.51 -17.68
N GLY A 49 23.13 -22.45 -16.39
CA GLY A 49 22.63 -21.24 -15.73
C GLY A 49 21.17 -20.91 -16.04
N LYS A 50 20.43 -21.81 -16.71
CA LYS A 50 19.00 -21.65 -16.98
C LYS A 50 18.18 -22.10 -15.77
N PRO A 51 17.07 -21.42 -15.44
CA PRO A 51 16.17 -21.86 -14.38
C PRO A 51 15.56 -23.21 -14.76
N SER A 52 15.77 -24.24 -13.93
CA SER A 52 15.24 -25.59 -14.11
C SER A 52 14.10 -25.88 -13.14
N GLY A 53 14.22 -25.42 -11.89
CA GLY A 53 13.27 -25.73 -10.84
C GLY A 53 13.01 -24.59 -9.86
N ILE A 54 12.03 -24.78 -9.00
CA ILE A 54 11.72 -23.88 -7.89
C ILE A 54 11.48 -24.70 -6.62
N ILE A 55 11.96 -24.18 -5.49
CA ILE A 55 11.76 -24.75 -4.15
C ILE A 55 11.25 -23.65 -3.23
N THR A 56 10.26 -24.00 -2.42
CA THR A 56 9.68 -23.15 -1.38
C THR A 56 9.78 -23.82 -0.02
N ASN A 57 9.47 -23.08 1.04
CA ASN A 57 9.40 -23.63 2.40
C ASN A 57 8.48 -24.86 2.50
N SER A 58 7.36 -24.87 1.76
CA SER A 58 6.42 -26.00 1.73
C SER A 58 7.06 -27.25 1.14
N ASP A 59 7.85 -27.12 0.05
CA ASP A 59 8.53 -28.28 -0.55
C ASP A 59 9.52 -28.92 0.44
N ILE A 60 10.27 -28.11 1.18
CA ILE A 60 11.24 -28.61 2.17
C ILE A 60 10.50 -29.28 3.35
N LEU A 61 9.43 -28.65 3.83
CA LEU A 61 8.62 -29.20 4.92
C LEU A 61 8.02 -30.55 4.51
N ASP A 62 7.34 -30.59 3.36
CA ASP A 62 6.55 -31.74 2.93
C ASP A 62 7.42 -32.90 2.42
N LYS A 63 8.55 -32.62 1.74
CA LYS A 63 9.37 -33.65 1.08
C LYS A 63 10.60 -34.09 1.86
N VAL A 64 11.05 -33.30 2.84
CA VAL A 64 12.26 -33.61 3.64
C VAL A 64 11.92 -33.81 5.11
N VAL A 65 11.25 -32.82 5.71
CA VAL A 65 10.98 -32.86 7.16
C VAL A 65 9.91 -33.91 7.49
N MET A 66 8.82 -33.95 6.72
CA MET A 66 7.72 -34.91 6.97
C MET A 66 8.07 -36.35 6.61
N THR A 67 9.01 -36.54 5.68
CA THR A 67 9.53 -37.87 5.28
C THR A 67 10.63 -38.37 6.21
N GLY A 68 11.23 -37.49 7.02
CA GLY A 68 12.34 -37.82 7.91
C GLY A 68 13.65 -38.06 7.16
N GLU A 69 13.79 -37.54 5.94
CA GLU A 69 15.00 -37.69 5.16
C GLU A 69 16.12 -36.76 5.67
N ASP A 70 17.37 -37.18 5.49
CA ASP A 70 18.54 -36.41 5.91
C ASP A 70 18.83 -35.27 4.91
N SER A 71 18.63 -34.03 5.38
CA SER A 71 18.84 -32.82 4.58
C SER A 71 20.29 -32.63 4.08
N ASP A 72 21.27 -33.31 4.69
CA ASP A 72 22.67 -33.28 4.25
C ASP A 72 22.95 -34.27 3.11
N GLN A 73 22.08 -35.25 2.86
CA GLN A 73 22.25 -36.29 1.82
C GLN A 73 21.36 -36.07 0.58
N ILE A 74 20.26 -35.33 0.72
CA ILE A 74 19.32 -35.05 -0.37
C ILE A 74 19.80 -33.84 -1.17
N PHE A 75 19.70 -33.94 -2.49
CA PHE A 75 19.95 -32.81 -3.38
C PHE A 75 18.68 -32.01 -3.65
N ILE A 76 18.84 -30.70 -3.89
CA ILE A 76 17.72 -29.82 -4.17
C ILE A 76 16.96 -30.21 -5.46
N LYS A 77 17.65 -30.83 -6.44
CA LYS A 77 17.00 -31.36 -7.66
C LYS A 77 15.95 -32.44 -7.38
N ASP A 78 16.06 -33.16 -6.27
CA ASP A 78 15.19 -34.30 -5.96
C ASP A 78 13.86 -33.81 -5.34
N ILE A 79 13.88 -32.61 -4.74
CA ILE A 79 12.71 -32.01 -4.08
C ILE A 79 12.10 -30.83 -4.86
N MET A 80 12.80 -30.29 -5.86
CA MET A 80 12.31 -29.14 -6.63
C MET A 80 11.05 -29.46 -7.43
N SER A 81 10.23 -28.45 -7.64
CA SER A 81 9.18 -28.50 -8.64
C SER A 81 9.79 -28.28 -10.02
N TYR A 82 9.62 -29.26 -10.92
CA TYR A 82 10.16 -29.29 -12.28
C TYR A 82 9.09 -29.76 -13.28
N PRO A 83 9.02 -29.21 -14.50
CA PRO A 83 9.78 -28.06 -14.99
C PRO A 83 9.31 -26.74 -14.35
N VAL A 84 10.23 -25.81 -14.11
CA VAL A 84 9.86 -24.50 -13.58
C VAL A 84 9.01 -23.72 -14.57
N ILE A 85 7.88 -23.24 -14.08
CA ILE A 85 6.99 -22.38 -14.83
C ILE A 85 7.49 -20.95 -14.67
N THR A 86 7.83 -20.28 -15.78
CA THR A 86 8.35 -18.91 -15.80
C THR A 86 7.47 -17.98 -16.61
N ILE A 87 7.57 -16.68 -16.36
CA ILE A 87 6.86 -15.66 -17.15
C ILE A 87 7.82 -14.60 -17.69
N SER A 88 7.53 -14.09 -18.89
CA SER A 88 8.30 -13.00 -19.50
C SER A 88 8.15 -11.71 -18.70
N ALA A 89 9.24 -10.93 -18.58
CA ALA A 89 9.18 -9.59 -17.99
C ALA A 89 8.24 -8.62 -18.74
N LYS A 90 7.92 -8.91 -20.00
CA LYS A 90 6.98 -8.11 -20.81
C LYS A 90 5.51 -8.49 -20.61
N ALA A 91 5.23 -9.59 -19.91
CA ALA A 91 3.86 -10.04 -19.66
C ALA A 91 3.11 -9.08 -18.71
N THR A 92 1.79 -9.21 -18.70
CA THR A 92 0.91 -8.40 -17.84
C THR A 92 0.62 -9.09 -16.51
N VAL A 93 0.16 -8.32 -15.52
CA VAL A 93 -0.31 -8.86 -14.24
C VAL A 93 -1.45 -9.86 -14.45
N LYS A 94 -2.32 -9.62 -15.44
CA LYS A 94 -3.38 -10.56 -15.82
C LYS A 94 -2.83 -11.91 -16.26
N ASP A 95 -1.82 -11.91 -17.14
CA ASP A 95 -1.19 -13.14 -17.63
C ASP A 95 -0.55 -13.92 -16.46
N ALA A 96 0.11 -13.22 -15.54
CA ALA A 96 0.69 -13.84 -14.35
C ALA A 96 -0.37 -14.51 -13.48
N LEU A 97 -1.49 -13.84 -13.22
CA LEU A 97 -2.57 -14.39 -12.39
C LEU A 97 -3.27 -15.58 -13.05
N GLU A 98 -3.48 -15.53 -14.36
CA GLU A 98 -4.05 -16.63 -15.12
C GLU A 98 -3.13 -17.85 -15.06
N LEU A 99 -1.83 -17.63 -15.25
CA LEU A 99 -0.82 -18.68 -15.20
C LEU A 99 -0.64 -19.26 -13.79
N MET A 100 -0.74 -18.42 -12.73
CA MET A 100 -0.81 -18.88 -11.33
C MET A 100 -2.04 -19.76 -11.10
N LYS A 101 -3.20 -19.33 -11.60
CA LYS A 101 -4.48 -20.03 -11.42
C LYS A 101 -4.49 -21.39 -12.11
N VAL A 102 -4.07 -21.44 -13.38
CA VAL A 102 -4.07 -22.66 -14.20
C VAL A 102 -3.16 -23.72 -13.60
N ASN A 103 -1.99 -23.32 -13.09
CA ASN A 103 -1.01 -24.25 -12.54
C ASN A 103 -1.12 -24.43 -11.02
N ALA A 104 -2.10 -23.79 -10.37
CA ALA A 104 -2.28 -23.76 -8.92
C ALA A 104 -1.00 -23.37 -8.13
N ILE A 105 -0.19 -22.47 -8.70
CA ILE A 105 1.06 -21.98 -8.10
C ILE A 105 0.92 -20.56 -7.57
N LYS A 106 1.63 -20.25 -6.48
CA LYS A 106 1.57 -18.93 -5.83
C LYS A 106 2.75 -18.02 -6.19
N ARG A 107 3.78 -18.57 -6.84
CA ARG A 107 5.05 -17.89 -7.11
C ARG A 107 5.51 -18.24 -8.52
N ILE A 108 5.93 -17.24 -9.28
CA ILE A 108 6.44 -17.42 -10.65
C ILE A 108 7.73 -16.62 -10.79
N PRO A 109 8.85 -17.25 -11.19
CA PRO A 109 10.04 -16.55 -11.63
C PRO A 109 9.79 -15.76 -12.92
N VAL A 110 10.23 -14.51 -12.92
CA VAL A 110 10.21 -13.64 -14.09
C VAL A 110 11.56 -13.71 -14.78
N THR A 111 11.54 -14.15 -16.03
CA THR A 111 12.76 -14.39 -16.80
C THR A 111 12.65 -13.78 -18.20
N ASP A 112 13.79 -13.54 -18.84
CA ASP A 112 13.88 -13.32 -20.28
C ASP A 112 14.95 -14.26 -20.81
N ASN A 113 14.48 -15.44 -21.22
CA ASN A 113 15.30 -16.60 -21.60
C ASN A 113 16.24 -17.06 -20.47
N ILE A 114 17.47 -16.55 -20.46
CA ILE A 114 18.55 -16.97 -19.55
C ILE A 114 18.59 -16.08 -18.30
N ARG A 115 18.12 -14.82 -18.40
CA ARG A 115 18.21 -13.88 -17.29
C ARG A 115 17.00 -14.00 -16.36
N ILE A 116 17.26 -14.14 -15.07
CA ILE A 116 16.25 -14.08 -14.02
C ILE A 116 16.19 -12.64 -13.50
N PHE A 117 15.05 -11.97 -13.66
CA PHE A 117 14.83 -10.63 -13.10
C PHE A 117 14.37 -10.68 -11.65
N GLY A 118 13.59 -11.71 -11.31
CA GLY A 118 13.24 -12.03 -9.93
C GLY A 118 11.99 -12.89 -9.83
N ILE A 119 11.23 -12.75 -8.75
CA ILE A 119 10.01 -13.52 -8.51
C ILE A 119 8.81 -12.59 -8.36
N ILE A 120 7.64 -13.09 -8.74
CA ILE A 120 6.35 -12.49 -8.41
C ILE A 120 5.54 -13.49 -7.62
N THR A 121 4.90 -13.00 -6.55
CA THR A 121 4.03 -13.76 -5.69
C THR A 121 2.58 -13.33 -5.90
N GLN A 122 1.66 -14.27 -5.69
CA GLN A 122 0.23 -13.99 -5.68
C GLN A 122 -0.12 -12.89 -4.67
N GLU A 123 0.57 -12.85 -3.53
CA GLU A 123 0.40 -11.82 -2.50
C GLU A 123 0.77 -10.42 -3.01
N SER A 124 1.93 -10.28 -3.69
CA SER A 124 2.35 -9.01 -4.29
C SER A 124 1.28 -8.48 -5.26
N LEU A 125 0.80 -9.35 -6.16
CA LEU A 125 -0.24 -8.99 -7.12
C LEU A 125 -1.58 -8.67 -6.45
N ALA A 126 -1.97 -9.43 -5.42
CA ALA A 126 -3.19 -9.19 -4.65
C ALA A 126 -3.15 -7.82 -3.95
N ASN A 127 -2.00 -7.44 -3.37
CA ASN A 127 -1.82 -6.13 -2.74
C ASN A 127 -1.94 -4.97 -3.73
N VAL A 128 -1.43 -5.15 -4.95
CA VAL A 128 -1.55 -4.16 -6.03
C VAL A 128 -3.00 -3.98 -6.46
N ILE A 129 -3.72 -5.09 -6.65
CA ILE A 129 -5.15 -5.06 -7.02
C ILE A 129 -5.94 -4.39 -5.90
N ARG A 130 -5.73 -4.80 -4.64
CA ARG A 130 -6.40 -4.21 -3.47
C ARG A 130 -6.19 -2.71 -3.43
N THR A 131 -4.95 -2.24 -3.55
CA THR A 131 -4.63 -0.81 -3.51
C THR A 131 -5.31 -0.06 -4.66
N SER A 132 -5.28 -0.63 -5.86
CA SER A 132 -5.89 -0.01 -7.05
C SER A 132 -7.42 0.05 -6.96
N VAL A 133 -8.06 -0.97 -6.39
CA VAL A 133 -9.50 -0.98 -6.13
C VAL A 133 -9.84 0.04 -5.06
N LEU A 134 -9.09 0.09 -3.95
CA LEU A 134 -9.29 1.09 -2.90
C LEU A 134 -9.14 2.50 -3.47
N GLU A 135 -8.12 2.78 -4.27
CA GLU A 135 -7.97 4.10 -4.90
C GLU A 135 -9.16 4.47 -5.80
N LYS A 136 -9.68 3.52 -6.60
CA LYS A 136 -10.86 3.76 -7.44
C LYS A 136 -12.12 3.98 -6.61
N THR A 137 -12.35 3.16 -5.59
CA THR A 137 -13.55 3.21 -4.74
C THR A 137 -13.56 4.42 -3.82
N PHE A 138 -12.42 4.79 -3.23
CA PHE A 138 -12.32 5.88 -2.25
C PHE A 138 -11.98 7.24 -2.88
N ARG A 139 -11.54 7.31 -4.15
CA ARG A 139 -11.41 8.58 -4.90
C ARG A 139 -12.66 9.47 -4.81
N PRO A 140 -13.87 8.97 -5.14
CA PRO A 140 -15.07 9.80 -5.06
C PRO A 140 -15.33 10.24 -3.62
N TYR A 141 -15.11 9.38 -2.62
CA TYR A 141 -15.35 9.75 -1.22
C TYR A 141 -14.44 10.89 -0.74
N ARG A 142 -13.16 10.90 -1.13
CA ARG A 142 -12.23 11.97 -0.76
C ARG A 142 -12.60 13.32 -1.40
N ALA A 143 -13.14 13.28 -2.63
CA ALA A 143 -13.68 14.46 -3.29
C ALA A 143 -14.96 14.94 -2.58
N LEU A 144 -15.91 14.03 -2.30
CA LEU A 144 -17.18 14.33 -1.64
C LEU A 144 -16.99 14.95 -0.25
N VAL A 145 -16.12 14.39 0.59
CA VAL A 145 -15.86 14.93 1.93
C VAL A 145 -15.26 16.34 1.86
N ARG A 146 -14.33 16.59 0.93
CA ARG A 146 -13.71 17.90 0.75
C ARG A 146 -14.69 18.93 0.19
N GLU A 147 -15.54 18.51 -0.73
CA GLU A 147 -16.54 19.36 -1.38
C GLU A 147 -17.66 19.76 -0.41
N HIS A 148 -18.05 18.89 0.51
CA HIS A 148 -19.10 19.20 1.49
C HIS A 148 -18.60 19.95 2.73
N SER A 149 -17.37 19.69 3.20
CA SER A 149 -16.86 20.29 4.44
C SER A 149 -16.37 21.73 4.27
N LYS A 150 -15.81 22.09 3.11
CA LYS A 150 -15.26 23.43 2.87
C LYS A 150 -16.29 24.57 2.95
N PRO A 151 -17.51 24.46 2.36
CA PRO A 151 -18.54 25.48 2.51
C PRO A 151 -19.04 25.60 3.95
N ILE A 152 -19.15 24.47 4.67
CA ILE A 152 -19.57 24.44 6.08
C ILE A 152 -18.55 25.20 6.95
N ILE A 153 -17.26 24.95 6.76
CA ILE A 153 -16.19 25.62 7.51
C ILE A 153 -16.15 27.11 7.18
N GLY A 154 -16.31 27.49 5.91
CA GLY A 154 -16.38 28.90 5.49
C GLY A 154 -17.56 29.64 6.12
N ASN A 155 -18.74 29.03 6.10
CA ASN A 155 -19.94 29.60 6.72
C ASN A 155 -19.83 29.69 8.24
N LEU A 156 -19.23 28.69 8.91
CA LEU A 156 -18.95 28.76 10.33
C LEU A 156 -18.01 29.92 10.67
N GLY A 157 -16.99 30.14 9.83
CA GLY A 157 -16.10 31.30 9.93
C GLY A 157 -16.84 32.63 9.87
N PHE A 158 -17.79 32.76 8.93
CA PHE A 158 -18.65 33.94 8.82
C PHE A 158 -19.50 34.14 10.08
N VAL A 159 -20.18 33.10 10.57
CA VAL A 159 -21.03 33.17 11.78
C VAL A 159 -20.22 33.63 13.00
N LEU A 160 -19.00 33.10 13.18
CA LEU A 160 -18.12 33.51 14.29
C LEU A 160 -17.69 34.98 14.19
N GLN A 161 -17.43 35.49 12.99
CA GLN A 161 -17.11 36.90 12.79
C GLN A 161 -18.28 37.82 13.17
N PHE A 162 -19.50 37.45 12.77
CA PHE A 162 -20.71 38.18 13.15
C PHE A 162 -20.94 38.16 14.66
N ALA A 163 -20.77 37.01 15.31
CA ALA A 163 -20.86 36.89 16.76
C ALA A 163 -19.85 37.79 17.48
N GLY A 164 -18.60 37.87 16.98
CA GLY A 164 -17.59 38.78 17.50
C GLY A 164 -18.00 40.25 17.40
N ILE A 165 -18.53 40.68 16.24
CA ILE A 165 -18.98 42.07 16.04
C ILE A 165 -20.15 42.43 16.98
N LEU A 166 -21.09 41.51 17.19
CA LEU A 166 -22.22 41.73 18.11
C LEU A 166 -21.78 41.95 19.56
N MET A 167 -20.62 41.42 19.95
CA MET A 167 -20.06 41.58 21.31
C MET A 167 -19.46 42.98 21.57
N ILE A 168 -19.29 43.82 20.53
CA ILE A 168 -18.74 45.17 20.67
C ILE A 168 -19.64 46.05 21.55
N VAL A 169 -20.96 46.03 21.32
CA VAL A 169 -21.91 46.87 22.07
C VAL A 169 -21.94 46.51 23.57
N PRO A 170 -22.09 45.23 23.97
CA PRO A 170 -21.95 44.83 25.37
C PRO A 170 -20.59 45.20 25.99
N ALA A 171 -19.49 45.13 25.24
CA ALA A 171 -18.17 45.51 25.74
C ALA A 171 -18.12 46.99 26.12
N PHE A 172 -18.67 47.86 25.27
CA PHE A 172 -18.76 49.30 25.55
C PHE A 172 -19.67 49.61 26.73
N ILE A 173 -20.85 48.98 26.81
CA ILE A 173 -21.78 49.16 27.93
C ILE A 173 -21.14 48.73 29.25
N SER A 174 -20.51 47.55 29.27
CA SER A 174 -19.82 47.03 30.46
C SER A 174 -18.68 47.95 30.93
N THR A 175 -17.95 48.54 29.99
CA THR A 175 -16.89 49.51 30.30
C THR A 175 -17.48 50.79 30.89
N PHE A 176 -18.59 51.30 30.31
CA PHE A 176 -19.29 52.49 30.80
C PHE A 176 -19.89 52.29 32.20
N MET A 177 -20.36 51.09 32.50
CA MET A 177 -20.90 50.72 33.82
C MET A 177 -19.82 50.47 34.89
N GLY A 178 -18.53 50.52 34.52
CA GLY A 178 -17.42 50.28 35.45
C GLY A 178 -17.20 48.81 35.81
N GLU A 179 -17.86 47.87 35.10
CA GLU A 179 -17.69 46.43 35.32
C GLU A 179 -16.46 45.89 34.57
N VAL A 180 -15.28 46.11 35.15
CA VAL A 180 -13.99 45.80 34.51
C VAL A 180 -13.81 44.30 34.21
N THR A 181 -14.29 43.42 35.08
CA THR A 181 -14.22 41.95 34.89
C THR A 181 -15.04 41.49 33.69
N SER A 182 -16.29 41.97 33.59
CA SER A 182 -17.20 41.67 32.48
C SER A 182 -16.63 42.23 31.16
N ALA A 183 -16.13 43.47 31.17
CA ALA A 183 -15.58 44.14 29.98
C ALA A 183 -14.37 43.38 29.41
N THR A 184 -13.46 42.93 30.30
CA THR A 184 -12.27 42.17 29.90
C THR A 184 -12.64 40.81 29.30
N GLY A 185 -13.62 40.11 29.89
CA GLY A 185 -14.10 38.83 29.38
C GLY A 185 -14.76 38.93 28.00
N ILE A 186 -15.58 39.97 27.79
CA ILE A 186 -16.24 40.25 26.50
C ILE A 186 -15.18 40.59 25.43
N PHE A 187 -14.16 41.36 25.78
CA PHE A 187 -13.07 41.71 24.86
C PHE A 187 -12.30 40.45 24.39
N PHE A 188 -11.88 39.58 25.31
CA PHE A 188 -11.21 38.32 24.94
C PHE A 188 -12.11 37.44 24.06
N CYS A 189 -13.38 37.29 24.42
CA CYS A 189 -14.34 36.52 23.63
C CYS A 189 -14.47 37.07 22.20
N CYS A 190 -14.63 38.40 22.05
CA CYS A 190 -14.69 39.06 20.75
C CYS A 190 -13.43 38.80 19.90
N THR A 191 -12.23 38.98 20.48
CA THR A 191 -10.98 38.75 19.77
C THR A 191 -10.79 37.30 19.33
N CYS A 192 -11.13 36.33 20.18
CA CYS A 192 -11.09 34.91 19.84
C CYS A 192 -12.07 34.55 18.72
N LEU A 193 -13.32 34.99 18.82
CA LEU A 193 -14.35 34.73 17.81
C LEU A 193 -13.95 35.29 16.43
N LEU A 194 -13.42 36.52 16.40
CA LEU A 194 -12.93 37.14 15.18
C LEU A 194 -11.73 36.39 14.60
N ALA A 195 -10.71 36.08 15.42
CA ALA A 195 -9.50 35.40 14.98
C ALA A 195 -9.81 33.99 14.44
N THR A 196 -10.60 33.19 15.17
CA THR A 196 -11.05 31.88 14.72
C THR A 196 -11.91 32.00 13.46
N GLY A 197 -12.81 32.98 13.40
CA GLY A 197 -13.65 33.24 12.23
C GLY A 197 -12.84 33.54 10.96
N PHE A 198 -11.82 34.39 11.06
CA PHE A 198 -10.89 34.66 9.94
C PHE A 198 -10.09 33.42 9.53
N GLY A 199 -9.61 32.63 10.49
CA GLY A 199 -8.91 31.38 10.20
C GLY A 199 -9.77 30.36 9.46
N LEU A 200 -11.02 30.16 9.90
CA LEU A 200 -11.95 29.26 9.25
C LEU A 200 -12.40 29.78 7.87
N ASN A 201 -12.58 31.09 7.70
CA ASN A 201 -12.90 31.69 6.40
C ASN A 201 -11.74 31.59 5.40
N ALA A 202 -10.49 31.65 5.87
CA ALA A 202 -9.31 31.41 5.02
C ALA A 202 -9.16 29.95 4.59
N TYR A 203 -9.65 29.00 5.40
CA TYR A 203 -9.65 27.57 5.09
C TYR A 203 -10.85 27.12 4.24
N GLY A 204 -12.01 27.76 4.43
CA GLY A 204 -13.26 27.47 3.72
C GLY A 204 -13.31 28.05 2.31
N GLU A 205 -14.19 27.49 1.47
CA GLU A 205 -14.53 28.07 0.16
C GLU A 205 -15.67 29.07 0.32
N ARG A 206 -15.60 30.22 -0.38
CA ARG A 206 -16.64 31.25 -0.41
C ARG A 206 -17.77 30.89 -1.38
N THR A 207 -18.34 29.71 -1.23
CA THR A 207 -19.50 29.28 -2.02
C THR A 207 -20.72 29.36 -1.13
N PRO A 208 -21.78 30.11 -1.52
CA PRO A 208 -23.01 30.13 -0.75
C PRO A 208 -23.56 28.70 -0.68
N LEU A 209 -23.98 28.30 0.52
CA LEU A 209 -24.63 27.03 0.76
C LEU A 209 -25.95 27.04 -0.04
N ASN A 210 -25.98 26.38 -1.19
CA ASN A 210 -27.22 26.08 -1.92
C ASN A 210 -27.99 25.03 -1.11
N LEU A 211 -28.67 25.49 -0.07
CA LEU A 211 -29.70 24.71 0.61
C LEU A 211 -30.91 24.69 -0.33
N ARG A 212 -31.06 23.57 -1.04
CA ARG A 212 -32.29 23.21 -1.76
C ARG A 212 -33.27 22.57 -0.80
#